data_AF-A0A9N7NH86-F1
#
_entry.id   AF-A0A9N7NH86-F1
#
_cell.length_a   1.000
_cell.length_b   1.000
_cell.length_c   1.000
_cell.angle_alpha   90.00
_cell.angle_beta   90.00
_cell.angle_gamma   90.00
#
_symmetry.space_group_name_H-M   'P 1'
#
loop_
_entity.id
_entity.type
_entity.pdbx_description
1 polymer ?
#
loop_
_entity_poly.entity_id
_entity_poly.type
_entity_poly.pdbx_seq_one_letter_code
_entity_poly.pdbx_strand_id
1 'polypeptide(L)'
;MARLDSFTKNVFSSFKGDTVKQSGGEFDYLETSLEKFDDGPFFLGQFSQVDAAYVPFIERFQIFLQEEFSYEITSGRPKLAAYLEEMNKIDAYKQTKCDPKWLVRFYKARLAALG
;
A
#
# COMPACT_ATOMS: atom_id res chain seq x y z
N MET A 1 0.25 -10.04 11.94
CA MET A 1 -0.20 -8.75 12.50
C MET A 1 0.97 -7.80 12.73
N ALA A 2 1.97 -8.13 13.57
CA ALA A 2 3.11 -7.24 13.84
C ALA A 2 3.82 -6.62 12.60
N ARG A 3 3.93 -7.36 11.48
CA ARG A 3 4.52 -6.80 10.24
C ARG A 3 3.63 -5.75 9.57
N LEU A 4 2.31 -5.97 9.53
CA LEU A 4 1.36 -4.98 9.01
C LEU A 4 1.33 -3.73 9.89
N ASP A 5 1.38 -3.90 11.22
CA ASP A 5 1.44 -2.79 12.17
C ASP A 5 2.70 -1.94 11.95
N SER A 6 3.84 -2.60 11.71
CA SER A 6 5.10 -1.91 11.41
C SER A 6 5.05 -1.20 10.06
N PHE A 7 4.58 -1.87 9.02
CA PHE A 7 4.40 -1.30 7.67
C PHE A 7 3.57 -0.02 7.72
N THR A 8 2.37 -0.10 8.29
CA THR A 8 1.45 1.05 8.38
C THR A 8 2.05 2.19 9.20
N LYS A 9 2.62 1.90 10.36
CA LYS A 9 3.27 2.90 11.22
C LYS A 9 4.42 3.60 10.51
N ASN A 10 5.26 2.86 9.80
CA ASN A 10 6.43 3.41 9.13
C ASN A 10 6.04 4.30 7.96
N VAL A 11 5.08 3.87 7.13
CA VAL A 11 4.57 4.70 6.02
C VAL A 11 3.91 5.97 6.56
N PHE A 12 3.06 5.90 7.58
CA PHE A 12 2.47 7.11 8.17
C PHE A 12 3.51 8.06 8.77
N SER A 13 4.55 7.51 9.41
CA SER A 13 5.61 8.33 10.01
C SER A 13 6.43 9.05 8.94
N SER A 14 6.58 8.46 7.75
CA SER A 14 7.31 9.07 6.63
C SER A 14 6.69 10.38 6.13
N PHE A 15 5.37 10.59 6.32
CA PHE A 15 4.66 11.77 5.83
C PHE A 15 5.12 13.09 6.45
N LYS A 16 5.88 13.04 7.56
CA LYS A 16 6.45 14.21 8.23
C LYS A 16 7.90 14.49 7.83
N GLY A 17 8.49 13.71 6.93
CA GLY A 17 9.88 13.79 6.54
C GLY A 17 10.07 13.73 5.03
N ASP A 18 11.17 13.11 4.59
CA ASP A 18 11.39 12.78 3.18
C ASP A 18 10.56 11.54 2.83
N THR A 19 9.26 11.75 2.56
CA THR A 19 8.27 10.68 2.39
C THR A 19 8.72 9.63 1.37
N VAL A 20 9.22 10.06 0.21
CA VAL A 20 9.61 9.15 -0.88
C VAL A 20 10.77 8.27 -0.44
N LYS A 21 11.82 8.87 0.12
CA LYS A 21 13.00 8.14 0.60
C LYS A 21 12.69 7.23 1.80
N GLN A 22 11.87 7.70 2.73
CA GLN A 22 11.61 7.01 4.00
C GLN A 22 10.59 5.87 3.86
N SER A 23 9.60 5.99 2.96
CA SER A 23 8.62 4.92 2.73
C SER A 23 9.08 3.88 1.71
N GLY A 24 10.06 4.19 0.86
CA GLY A 24 10.55 3.30 -0.20
C GLY A 24 10.87 1.89 0.28
N GLY A 25 11.64 1.76 1.37
CA GLY A 25 12.03 0.46 1.93
C GLY A 25 10.85 -0.41 2.40
N GLU A 26 9.72 0.20 2.77
CA GLU A 26 8.51 -0.56 3.12
C GLU A 26 7.87 -1.20 1.90
N PHE A 27 7.85 -0.49 0.77
CA PHE A 27 7.35 -1.04 -0.50
C PHE A 27 8.33 -2.04 -1.12
N ASP A 28 9.65 -1.86 -0.95
CA ASP A 28 10.67 -2.83 -1.35
C ASP A 28 10.53 -4.16 -0.57
N TYR A 29 10.15 -4.07 0.71
CA TYR A 29 9.81 -5.25 1.50
C TYR A 29 8.58 -5.98 0.96
N LEU A 30 7.55 -5.25 0.51
CA LEU A 30 6.36 -5.87 -0.10
C LEU A 30 6.73 -6.55 -1.42
N GLU A 31 7.51 -5.90 -2.27
CA GLU A 31 8.06 -6.48 -3.51
C GLU A 31 8.77 -7.81 -3.23
N THR A 32 9.73 -7.80 -2.30
CA THR A 32 10.48 -9.00 -1.90
C THR A 32 9.57 -10.08 -1.31
N SER A 33 8.51 -9.68 -0.60
CA SER A 33 7.58 -10.64 0.02
C SER A 33 6.67 -11.31 -1.01
N LEU A 34 6.27 -10.59 -2.05
CA LEU A 34 5.46 -11.09 -3.17
C LEU A 34 6.25 -12.01 -4.11
N GLU A 35 7.58 -12.02 -4.02
CA GLU A 35 8.44 -12.93 -4.79
C GLU A 35 8.61 -14.31 -4.13
N LYS A 36 8.27 -14.47 -2.85
CA LYS A 36 8.61 -15.67 -2.07
C LYS A 36 7.93 -16.96 -2.52
N PHE A 37 6.77 -16.86 -3.13
CA PHE A 37 5.96 -17.99 -3.56
C PHE A 37 5.75 -17.90 -5.08
N ASP A 38 5.89 -19.02 -5.77
CA ASP A 38 5.89 -19.11 -7.23
C ASP A 38 4.52 -19.52 -7.80
N ASP A 39 3.58 -19.91 -6.94
CA ASP A 39 2.23 -20.36 -7.30
C ASP A 39 1.22 -19.22 -7.45
N GLY A 40 1.65 -17.96 -7.44
CA GLY A 40 0.81 -16.84 -7.85
C GLY A 40 1.26 -15.47 -7.31
N PRO A 41 0.51 -14.40 -7.61
CA PRO A 41 0.91 -13.01 -7.35
C PRO A 41 0.52 -12.50 -5.97
N PHE A 42 0.09 -13.37 -5.06
CA PHE A 42 -0.35 -13.02 -3.70
C PHE A 42 0.75 -13.31 -2.66
N PHE A 43 0.62 -12.76 -1.45
CA PHE A 43 1.65 -12.88 -0.42
C PHE A 43 1.97 -14.32 -0.01
N LEU A 44 1.04 -15.25 -0.20
CA LEU A 44 1.19 -16.69 0.03
C LEU A 44 0.97 -17.49 -1.26
N GLY A 45 1.26 -16.89 -2.42
CA GLY A 45 1.03 -17.49 -3.73
C GLY A 45 -0.41 -17.32 -4.21
N GLN A 46 -1.34 -17.89 -3.45
CA GLN A 46 -2.79 -17.78 -3.66
C GLN A 46 -3.43 -16.74 -2.73
N PHE A 47 -4.60 -16.23 -3.12
CA PHE A 47 -5.33 -15.23 -2.34
C PHE A 47 -5.63 -15.76 -0.92
N SER A 48 -5.34 -14.93 0.08
CA SER A 48 -5.43 -15.29 1.48
C SER A 48 -5.91 -14.13 2.37
N GLN A 49 -6.09 -14.41 3.66
CA GLN A 49 -6.37 -13.36 4.64
C GLN A 49 -5.23 -12.34 4.77
N VAL A 50 -3.99 -12.71 4.40
CA VAL A 50 -2.87 -11.77 4.39
C VAL A 50 -3.15 -10.67 3.38
N ASP A 51 -3.55 -11.03 2.17
CA ASP A 51 -3.87 -10.07 1.12
C ASP A 51 -5.04 -9.17 1.52
N ALA A 52 -6.11 -9.74 2.08
CA ALA A 52 -7.25 -8.99 2.59
C ALA A 52 -6.88 -7.99 3.70
N ALA A 53 -5.88 -8.32 4.52
CA ALA A 53 -5.40 -7.44 5.59
C ALA A 53 -4.51 -6.30 5.07
N TYR A 54 -3.66 -6.56 4.07
CA TYR A 54 -2.70 -5.58 3.55
C TYR A 54 -3.30 -4.64 2.50
N VAL A 55 -4.11 -5.17 1.57
CA VAL A 55 -4.60 -4.41 0.41
C VAL A 55 -5.26 -3.07 0.77
N PRO A 56 -6.05 -2.94 1.87
CA PRO A 56 -6.72 -1.68 2.15
C PRO A 56 -5.73 -0.58 2.54
N PHE A 57 -4.56 -0.93 3.09
CA PHE A 57 -3.52 0.04 3.42
C PHE A 57 -2.65 0.37 2.20
N ILE A 58 -2.27 -0.64 1.41
CA ILE A 58 -1.49 -0.43 0.18
C ILE A 58 -2.27 0.47 -0.77
N GLU A 59 -3.57 0.24 -0.98
CA GLU A 59 -4.44 1.10 -1.79
C GLU A 59 -4.43 2.54 -1.29
N ARG A 60 -4.66 2.74 0.00
CA ARG A 60 -4.76 4.09 0.57
C ARG A 60 -3.44 4.84 0.48
N PHE A 61 -2.33 4.15 0.74
CA PHE A 61 -1.01 4.74 0.58
C PHE A 61 -0.68 5.02 -0.87
N GLN A 62 -1.03 4.14 -1.81
CA GLN A 62 -0.86 4.39 -3.25
C GLN A 62 -1.56 5.68 -3.67
N ILE A 63 -2.83 5.85 -3.32
CA ILE A 63 -3.62 7.04 -3.66
C ILE A 63 -2.96 8.30 -3.09
N PHE A 64 -2.66 8.29 -1.80
CA PHE A 64 -2.16 9.49 -1.12
C PHE A 64 -0.73 9.86 -1.54
N LEU A 65 0.15 8.87 -1.68
CA LEU A 65 1.54 9.07 -2.10
C LEU A 65 1.62 9.58 -3.54
N GLN A 66 0.76 9.08 -4.43
CA GLN A 66 0.67 9.57 -5.79
C GLN A 66 0.20 11.02 -5.84
N GLU A 67 -0.89 11.35 -5.14
CA GLU A 67 -1.49 12.69 -5.20
C GLU A 67 -0.59 13.75 -4.54
N GLU A 68 -0.07 13.49 -3.34
CA GLU A 68 0.63 14.51 -2.56
C GLU A 68 2.12 14.58 -2.81
N PHE A 69 2.73 13.46 -3.18
CA PHE A 69 4.18 13.35 -3.30
C PHE A 69 4.62 12.95 -4.72
N SER A 70 3.68 12.79 -5.66
CA SER A 70 3.97 12.27 -7.01
C SER A 70 4.77 10.96 -6.98
N TYR A 71 4.55 10.14 -5.95
CA TYR A 71 5.31 8.93 -5.72
C TYR A 71 4.56 7.69 -6.18
N GLU A 72 4.99 7.15 -7.31
CA GLU A 72 4.46 5.91 -7.87
C GLU A 72 5.10 4.69 -7.18
N ILE A 73 4.36 4.09 -6.23
CA ILE A 73 4.87 2.98 -5.41
C ILE A 73 5.18 1.70 -6.21
N THR A 74 4.69 1.57 -7.44
CA THR A 74 4.94 0.43 -8.34
C THR A 74 6.20 0.59 -9.19
N SER A 75 6.79 1.79 -9.24
CA SER A 75 8.01 2.02 -10.02
C SER A 75 9.17 1.18 -9.48
N GLY A 76 9.75 0.34 -10.34
CA GLY A 76 10.78 -0.64 -9.97
C GLY A 76 10.28 -1.82 -9.14
N ARG A 77 8.97 -1.98 -8.96
CA ARG A 77 8.34 -3.03 -8.12
C ARG A 77 7.29 -3.83 -8.92
N PRO A 78 7.73 -4.65 -9.89
CA PRO A 78 6.82 -5.37 -10.79
C PRO A 78 5.93 -6.39 -10.06
N LYS A 79 6.37 -7.02 -8.96
CA LYS A 79 5.52 -7.95 -8.20
C LYS A 79 4.40 -7.20 -7.48
N LEU A 80 4.70 -6.04 -6.90
CA LEU A 80 3.68 -5.16 -6.31
C LEU A 80 2.67 -4.66 -7.36
N ALA A 81 3.13 -4.34 -8.57
CA ALA A 81 2.25 -3.98 -9.68
C ALA A 81 1.31 -5.13 -10.06
N ALA A 82 1.84 -6.35 -10.25
CA ALA A 82 1.04 -7.54 -10.57
C ALA A 82 0.04 -7.88 -9.45
N TYR A 83 0.46 -7.79 -8.18
CA TYR A 83 -0.40 -7.97 -7.03
C TYR A 83 -1.60 -7.01 -7.06
N LEU A 84 -1.36 -5.72 -7.30
CA LEU A 84 -2.43 -4.73 -7.37
C LEU A 84 -3.36 -4.97 -8.56
N GLU A 85 -2.84 -5.38 -9.72
CA GLU A 85 -3.65 -5.75 -10.87
C GLU A 85 -4.62 -6.89 -10.53
N GLU A 86 -4.10 -7.96 -9.91
CA GLU A 86 -4.86 -9.16 -9.55
C GLU A 86 -5.86 -8.90 -8.43
N MET A 87 -5.48 -8.12 -7.41
CA MET A 87 -6.42 -7.65 -6.39
C MET A 87 -7.59 -6.88 -7.04
N ASN A 88 -7.32 -6.01 -8.00
CA ASN A 88 -8.34 -5.26 -8.73
C ASN A 88 -9.21 -6.14 -9.65
N LYS A 89 -8.97 -7.45 -9.79
CA LYS A 89 -9.88 -8.39 -10.47
C LYS A 89 -10.95 -8.95 -9.53
N ILE A 90 -10.73 -8.92 -8.21
CA ILE A 90 -11.64 -9.48 -7.19
C ILE A 90 -12.83 -8.54 -6.95
N ASP A 91 -14.04 -8.98 -7.29
CA ASP A 91 -15.24 -8.15 -7.17
C ASP A 91 -15.58 -7.76 -5.73
N ALA A 92 -15.35 -8.66 -4.77
CA ALA A 92 -15.55 -8.37 -3.35
C ALA A 92 -14.64 -7.22 -2.87
N TYR A 93 -13.40 -7.15 -3.37
CA TYR A 93 -12.49 -6.06 -3.03
C TYR A 93 -12.89 -4.74 -3.69
N LYS A 94 -13.26 -4.75 -4.98
CA LYS A 94 -13.69 -3.55 -5.72
C LYS A 94 -14.80 -2.78 -5.00
N GLN A 95 -15.74 -3.48 -4.37
CA GLN A 95 -16.86 -2.87 -3.65
C GLN A 95 -16.44 -2.17 -2.35
N THR A 96 -15.23 -2.43 -1.85
CA THR A 96 -14.72 -1.88 -0.58
C THR A 96 -13.70 -0.77 -0.75
N LYS A 97 -13.33 -0.43 -2.00
CA LYS A 97 -12.31 0.59 -2.29
C LYS A 97 -12.71 1.94 -1.73
N CYS A 98 -11.73 2.67 -1.22
CA CYS A 98 -11.93 3.98 -0.64
C CYS A 98 -12.13 5.04 -1.75
N ASP A 99 -13.02 6.02 -1.52
CA ASP A 99 -13.11 7.18 -2.41
C ASP A 99 -11.79 7.98 -2.37
N PRO A 100 -11.07 8.14 -3.51
CA PRO A 100 -9.76 8.77 -3.50
C PRO A 100 -9.78 10.23 -3.03
N LYS A 101 -10.81 11.00 -3.40
CA LYS A 101 -10.91 12.43 -3.05
C LYS A 101 -11.14 12.61 -1.55
N TRP A 102 -12.04 11.82 -0.98
CA TRP A 102 -12.28 11.79 0.45
C TRP A 102 -11.01 11.38 1.22
N LEU A 103 -10.31 10.35 0.76
CA LEU A 103 -9.09 9.85 1.41
C LEU A 103 -8.00 10.91 1.47
N VAL A 104 -7.71 11.58 0.35
CA VAL A 104 -6.69 12.63 0.29
C VAL A 104 -7.03 13.76 1.25
N ARG A 105 -8.28 14.23 1.23
CA ARG A 105 -8.77 15.26 2.17
C ARG A 105 -8.62 14.80 3.62
N PHE A 106 -8.98 13.56 3.92
CA PHE A 106 -8.93 13.00 5.27
C PHE A 106 -7.49 12.90 5.79
N TYR A 107 -6.54 12.40 4.99
CA TYR A 107 -5.14 12.28 5.38
C TYR A 107 -4.47 13.64 5.55
N LYS A 108 -4.75 14.62 4.68
CA LYS A 108 -4.32 16.01 4.86
C LYS A 108 -4.77 16.58 6.20
N ALA A 109 -6.05 16.45 6.52
CA ALA A 109 -6.61 16.94 7.77
C ALA A 109 -5.97 16.25 8.99
N ARG A 110 -5.72 14.94 8.90
CA ARG A 110 -5.09 14.17 9.98
C ARG A 110 -3.64 14.59 10.21
N LEU A 111 -2.87 14.83 9.14
CA LEU A 111 -1.48 15.29 9.25
C LEU A 111 -1.40 16.69 9.84
N ALA A 112 -2.29 17.61 9.42
CA ALA A 112 -2.37 18.95 9.97
C ALA A 112 -2.74 18.97 11.46
N ALA A 113 -3.58 18.05 11.94
CA ALA A 113 -3.97 17.96 13.34
C ALA A 113 -2.89 17.32 14.26
N LEU A 114 -1.82 16.76 13.69
CA LEU A 114 -0.74 16.08 14.40
C LEU A 114 0.59 16.84 14.35
N GLY A 115 0.61 18.02 13.73
CA GLY A 115 1.73 18.97 13.70
C GLY A 115 1.49 20.11 14.67
#